data_AF-A0A521KWN7-F1
#
_entry.id   AF-A0A521KWN7-F1
#
_cell.length_a   1.000
_cell.length_b   1.000
_cell.length_c   1.000
_cell.angle_alpha   90.00
_cell.angle_beta   90.00
_cell.angle_gamma   90.00
#
_symmetry.space_group_name_H-M   'P 1'
#
loop_
_entity.id
_entity.type
_entity.pdbx_description
1 polymer ?
#
loop_
_entity_poly.entity_id
_entity_poly.type
_entity_poly.pdbx_seq_one_letter_code
_entity_poly.pdbx_strand_id
1 'polypeptide(L)' 'QALELQSLLEVAETIAVGALAREESRGAHYRADFPTRDDVAWLKHSLAHRTADGPALSYAPVTITRFQPK' A
#
# COMPACT_ATOMS: atom_id res chain seq x y z
N GLN A 1 -27.15 4.96 -2.07
CA GLN A 1 -26.79 3.59 -1.67
C GLN A 1 -26.07 2.81 -2.76
N ALA A 2 -26.60 2.60 -3.97
CA ALA A 2 -25.85 1.87 -5.02
C ALA A 2 -24.50 2.54 -5.40
N LEU A 3 -24.48 3.87 -5.51
CA LEU A 3 -23.24 4.62 -5.79
C LEU A 3 -22.22 4.55 -4.64
N GLU A 4 -22.70 4.53 -3.39
CA GLU A 4 -21.82 4.41 -2.22
C GLU A 4 -21.19 3.02 -2.14
N LEU A 5 -21.96 1.98 -2.47
CA LEU A 5 -21.46 0.61 -2.54
C LEU A 5 -20.34 0.49 -3.58
N GLN A 6 -20.50 1.10 -4.76
CA GLN A 6 -19.45 1.10 -5.78
C GLN A 6 -18.16 1.73 -5.26
N SER A 7 -18.25 2.91 -4.64
CA SER A 7 -17.07 3.58 -4.05
C SER A 7 -16.40 2.75 -2.95
N LEU A 8 -17.18 2.08 -2.10
CA LEU A 8 -16.65 1.20 -1.06
C LEU A 8 -15.91 0.01 -1.64
N LEU A 9 -16.43 -0.59 -2.72
CA LEU A 9 -15.77 -1.70 -3.41
C LEU A 9 -14.44 -1.25 -4.06
N GLU A 10 -14.41 -0.09 -4.72
CA GLU A 10 -13.18 0.43 -5.32
C GLU A 10 -12.08 0.70 -4.26
N VAL A 11 -12.46 1.24 -3.10
CA VAL A 11 -11.53 1.46 -1.98
C VAL A 11 -11.06 0.13 -1.39
N ALA A 12 -11.97 -0.82 -1.18
CA ALA A 12 -11.64 -2.13 -0.64
C ALA A 12 -10.65 -2.89 -1.54
N GLU A 13 -10.87 -2.88 -2.86
CA GLU A 13 -9.97 -3.48 -3.84
C GLU A 13 -8.59 -2.80 -3.82
N THR A 14 -8.56 -1.47 -3.78
CA THR A 14 -7.31 -0.70 -3.69
C THR A 14 -6.49 -1.08 -2.46
N ILE A 15 -7.15 -1.23 -1.30
CA ILE A 15 -6.49 -1.65 -0.06
C ILE A 15 -5.95 -3.07 -0.20
N ALA A 16 -6.77 -4.01 -0.71
CA ALA A 16 -6.38 -5.41 -0.85
C ALA A 16 -5.18 -5.59 -1.80
N VAL A 17 -5.22 -4.95 -2.97
CA VAL A 17 -4.13 -5.00 -3.96
C VAL A 17 -2.85 -4.36 -3.41
N GLY A 18 -2.95 -3.21 -2.74
CA GLY A 18 -1.81 -2.55 -2.10
C GLY A 18 -1.18 -3.40 -0.99
N ALA A 19 -2.01 -4.04 -0.16
CA ALA A 19 -1.57 -4.91 0.93
C ALA A 19 -0.90 -6.19 0.42
N LEU A 20 -1.46 -6.80 -0.64
CA LEU A 20 -0.91 -8.00 -1.27
C LEU A 20 0.46 -7.72 -1.92
N ALA A 21 0.60 -6.59 -2.61
CA ALA A 21 1.85 -6.23 -3.27
C ALA A 21 2.96 -5.86 -2.27
N ARG A 22 2.63 -5.33 -1.09
CA ARG A 22 3.62 -4.92 -0.08
C ARG A 22 4.05 -6.11 0.78
N GLU A 23 5.23 -6.63 0.48
CA GLU A 23 5.86 -7.79 1.14
C GLU A 23 6.76 -7.37 2.33
N GLU A 24 6.17 -6.67 3.29
CA GLU A 24 6.78 -6.41 4.60
C GLU A 24 5.69 -6.24 5.67
N SER A 25 6.10 -6.10 6.93
CA SER A 25 5.22 -5.67 8.01
C SER A 25 5.69 -4.32 8.59
N ARG A 26 4.79 -3.33 8.60
CA ARG A 26 5.07 -1.98 9.09
C ARG A 26 3.79 -1.29 9.60
N GLY A 27 3.82 -0.89 10.88
CA GLY A 27 2.71 -0.17 11.50
C GLY A 27 1.44 -1.03 11.53
N ALA A 28 0.35 -0.53 10.94
CA ALA A 28 -0.94 -1.23 10.88
C ALA A 28 -0.98 -2.37 9.84
N HIS A 29 -0.05 -2.41 8.88
CA HIS A 29 0.04 -3.48 7.90
C HIS A 29 0.94 -4.58 8.43
N TYR A 30 0.39 -5.76 8.68
CA TYR A 30 1.11 -6.94 9.14
C TYR A 30 0.82 -8.15 8.26
N ARG A 31 1.87 -8.89 7.93
CA ARG A 31 1.85 -10.07 7.08
C ARG A 31 2.62 -11.20 7.77
N ALA A 32 1.95 -12.32 8.03
CA ALA A 32 2.59 -13.46 8.69
C ALA A 32 3.69 -14.11 7.83
N ASP A 33 3.55 -14.02 6.50
CA ASP A 33 4.54 -14.47 5.51
C ASP A 33 5.71 -13.50 5.34
N PHE A 34 5.55 -12.22 5.74
CA PHE A 34 6.61 -11.19 5.75
C PHE A 34 6.58 -10.40 7.08
N PRO A 35 6.94 -11.04 8.21
CA PRO A 35 6.64 -10.52 9.55
C PRO A 35 7.53 -9.35 9.97
N THR A 36 8.61 -9.06 9.22
CA THR A 36 9.59 -8.03 9.53
C THR A 36 9.44 -6.81 8.64
N ARG A 37 9.88 -5.66 9.15
CA ARG A 37 10.04 -4.42 8.38
C ARG A 37 11.24 -4.54 7.43
N ASP A 38 11.09 -4.03 6.22
CA ASP A 38 12.16 -4.00 5.21
C ASP A 38 12.34 -2.58 4.65
N ASP A 39 13.31 -1.85 5.19
CA ASP A 39 13.62 -0.49 4.73
C ASP A 39 14.42 -0.46 3.42
N VAL A 40 14.98 -1.59 2.95
CA VAL A 40 15.73 -1.64 1.69
C VAL A 40 14.76 -1.68 0.50
N ALA A 41 13.77 -2.58 0.55
CA ALA A 41 12.81 -2.74 -0.54
C ALA A 41 11.59 -1.80 -0.42
N TRP A 42 11.16 -1.48 0.81
CA TRP A 42 9.82 -0.92 1.06
C TRP A 42 9.78 0.46 1.72
N LEU A 43 10.90 1.18 1.82
CA LEU A 43 10.93 2.57 2.26
C LEU A 43 10.41 3.55 1.18
N LYS A 44 9.17 3.30 0.76
CA LYS A 44 8.44 3.97 -0.32
C LYS A 44 6.94 3.97 -0.01
N HIS A 45 6.24 4.97 -0.53
CA HIS A 45 4.79 5.05 -0.55
C HIS A 45 4.24 4.15 -1.66
N SER A 46 3.17 3.41 -1.37
CA SER A 46 2.35 2.76 -2.40
C SER A 46 1.28 3.75 -2.86
N LEU A 47 1.26 4.06 -4.14
CA LEU A 47 0.26 4.93 -4.77
C LEU A 47 -0.62 4.06 -5.66
N ALA A 48 -1.93 4.24 -5.58
CA ALA A 48 -2.89 3.52 -6.42
C ALA A 48 -3.59 4.48 -7.37
N HIS A 49 -3.62 4.14 -8.65
CA HIS A 49 -4.30 4.88 -9.70
C HIS A 49 -5.42 4.03 -10.27
N ARG A 50 -6.63 4.61 -10.38
CA ARG A 50 -7.77 3.93 -10.98
C ARG A 50 -7.55 3.77 -12.48
N THR A 51 -7.65 2.54 -12.99
CA THR A 51 -7.60 2.24 -14.43
C THR A 51 -8.82 1.41 -14.85
N ALA A 52 -8.91 1.06 -16.14
CA ALA A 52 -9.99 0.20 -16.63
C ALA A 52 -9.89 -1.25 -16.12
N ASP A 53 -8.68 -1.72 -15.83
CA ASP A 53 -8.38 -3.10 -15.42
C ASP A 53 -8.26 -3.27 -13.89
N GLY A 54 -8.54 -2.21 -13.12
CA GLY A 54 -8.40 -2.17 -11.66
C GLY A 54 -7.37 -1.13 -11.17
N PRO A 55 -7.00 -1.15 -9.88
CA PRO A 55 -6.02 -0.22 -9.33
C PRO A 55 -4.59 -0.56 -9.77
N ALA A 56 -3.97 0.34 -10.55
CA ALA A 56 -2.57 0.24 -10.92
C ALA A 56 -1.68 0.85 -9.82
N LEU A 57 -0.70 0.08 -9.35
CA LEU A 57 0.22 0.53 -8.32
C LEU A 57 1.45 1.21 -8.91
N SER A 58 1.83 2.33 -8.31
CA SER A 58 3.13 2.96 -8.47
C SER A 58 3.76 3.23 -7.10
N TYR A 59 5.05 3.57 -7.08
CA TYR A 59 5.76 3.81 -5.83
C TYR A 59 6.51 5.13 -5.86
N ALA A 60 6.49 5.84 -4.74
CA ALA A 60 7.22 7.09 -4.56
C ALA A 60 8.18 6.99 -3.37
N PRO A 61 9.41 7.52 -3.47
CA PRO A 61 10.36 7.48 -2.37
C PRO A 61 9.86 8.29 -1.17
N VAL A 62 10.18 7.85 0.03
CA VAL A 62 9.94 8.63 1.25
C VAL A 62 11.05 9.69 1.39
N THR A 63 10.68 10.94 1.59
CA THR A 63 11.64 12.01 1.89
C THR A 63 12.05 11.95 3.35
N ILE A 64 13.28 11.54 3.62
CA ILE A 64 13.85 11.48 4.96
C ILE A 64 14.67 12.72 5.22
N THR A 65 14.44 13.38 6.35
CA THR A 65 15.15 14.61 6.73
C THR A 65 16.03 14.36 7.95
N ARG A 66 15.58 14.76 9.14
CA ARG A 66 16.38 14.75 10.37
C ARG A 66 16.43 13.39 11.05
N PHE A 67 15.38 12.60 10.94
CA PHE A 67 15.23 11.33 11.66
C PHE A 67 15.35 10.17 10.70
N GLN A 68 16.48 9.47 10.77
CA GLN A 68 16.72 8.28 9.96
C GLN A 68 15.89 7.10 10.48
N PRO A 69 15.41 6.22 9.60
CA PRO A 69 14.88 4.93 10.00
C PRO A 69 15.95 4.18 10.81
N LYS A 70 15.54 3.67 11.97
CA LYS A 70 16.35 2.73 12.74
C LYS A 70 16.25 1.34 12.17
#